data_AF-A0A7J2TXL2-F1
#
_entry.id   AF-A0A7J2TXL2-F1
#
_cell.length_a   1.000
_cell.length_b   1.000
_cell.length_c   1.000
_cell.angle_alpha   90.00
_cell.angle_beta   90.00
_cell.angle_gamma   90.00
#
_symmetry.space_group_name_H-M   'P 1'
#
loop_
_entity.id
_entity.type
_entity.pdbx_description
1 polymer ?
#
loop_
_entity_poly.entity_id
_entity_poly.type
_entity_poly.pdbx_seq_one_letter_code
_entity_poly.pdbx_strand_id
1 'polypeptide(L)'
;RMPINSILDLCCGTGALAKIASKNGVRKIVCVDKNIKAVKKNVGKLKNIEIIKADVMKFKIEEFFDLIVLDPPRELLPKLFNKFEEFSMHSNIFVLWHGSCEEKEWNEEIREKLREVFKVLYSFSVYGEEISACSSTERGVKLLRKFYREW
;
A
#
# COMPACT_ATOMS: atom_id res chain seq x y z
N ARG A 1 19.28 5.63 2.96
CA ARG A 1 18.73 4.25 2.96
C ARG A 1 17.30 4.31 3.48
N MET A 2 16.30 3.86 2.73
CA MET A 2 14.91 3.85 3.21
C MET A 2 14.80 2.95 4.44
N PRO A 3 14.21 3.40 5.56
CA PRO A 3 14.10 2.62 6.79
C PRO A 3 12.90 1.66 6.75
N ILE A 4 12.63 1.06 5.58
CA ILE A 4 11.54 0.11 5.34
C ILE A 4 12.15 -1.28 5.25
N ASN A 5 11.76 -2.16 6.17
CA ASN A 5 12.27 -3.53 6.26
C ASN A 5 11.21 -4.58 5.98
N SER A 6 9.93 -4.25 6.20
CA SER A 6 8.79 -5.10 5.91
C SER A 6 7.73 -4.39 5.07
N ILE A 7 7.20 -5.07 4.05
CA ILE A 7 6.12 -4.58 3.19
C ILE A 7 5.00 -5.62 3.11
N LEU A 8 3.76 -5.15 3.15
CA LEU A 8 2.58 -5.89 2.74
C LEU A 8 2.01 -5.24 1.47
N ASP A 9 1.97 -5.99 0.39
CA ASP A 9 1.50 -5.58 -0.94
C ASP A 9 0.13 -6.25 -1.20
N LEU A 10 -0.94 -5.47 -0.98
CA LEU A 10 -2.33 -5.91 -1.12
C LEU A 10 -2.83 -5.63 -2.54
N CYS A 11 -3.51 -6.61 -3.13
CA CYS A 11 -3.89 -6.58 -4.55
C CYS A 11 -2.66 -6.48 -5.46
N CYS A 12 -1.60 -7.23 -5.12
CA CYS A 12 -0.27 -7.08 -5.71
C CYS A 12 -0.18 -7.34 -7.23
N GLY A 13 -1.19 -7.98 -7.84
CA GLY A 13 -1.24 -8.28 -9.26
C GLY A 13 -0.03 -9.06 -9.77
N THR A 14 0.87 -8.38 -10.46
CA THR A 14 2.12 -8.97 -10.97
C THR A 14 3.25 -9.01 -9.94
N GLY A 15 3.09 -8.39 -8.76
CA GLY A 15 4.17 -8.24 -7.77
C GLY A 15 5.34 -7.40 -8.27
N ALA A 16 5.10 -6.46 -9.20
CA ALA A 16 6.14 -5.56 -9.69
C ALA A 16 6.74 -4.72 -8.56
N LEU A 17 5.90 -4.19 -7.67
CA LEU A 17 6.32 -3.44 -6.50
C LEU A 17 7.14 -4.31 -5.54
N ALA A 18 6.65 -5.50 -5.21
CA ALA A 18 7.38 -6.48 -4.41
C ALA A 18 8.78 -6.80 -4.98
N LYS A 19 8.89 -6.97 -6.30
CA LYS A 19 10.18 -7.21 -6.97
C LYS A 19 11.13 -6.02 -6.86
N ILE A 20 10.62 -4.78 -7.00
CA ILE A 20 11.41 -3.56 -6.82
C ILE A 20 11.85 -3.42 -5.36
N ALA A 21 10.95 -3.60 -4.41
CA ALA A 21 11.24 -3.57 -2.98
C ALA A 21 12.33 -4.58 -2.60
N SER A 22 12.22 -5.81 -3.11
CA SER A 22 13.22 -6.85 -2.89
C SER A 22 14.60 -6.43 -3.40
N LYS A 23 14.68 -5.86 -4.60
CA LYS A 23 15.94 -5.37 -5.18
C LYS A 23 16.54 -4.20 -4.39
N ASN A 24 15.70 -3.43 -3.69
CA ASN A 24 16.12 -2.33 -2.82
C ASN A 24 16.47 -2.79 -1.39
N GLY A 25 16.47 -4.10 -1.12
CA GLY A 25 16.95 -4.67 0.13
C GLY A 25 15.91 -4.75 1.25
N VAL A 26 14.62 -4.65 0.93
CA VAL A 26 13.54 -4.94 1.90
C VAL A 26 13.61 -6.42 2.29
N ARG A 27 13.63 -6.70 3.60
CA ARG A 27 13.92 -8.03 4.14
C ARG A 27 12.71 -8.96 4.15
N LYS A 28 11.51 -8.43 4.30
CA LYS A 28 10.25 -9.19 4.31
C LYS A 28 9.22 -8.51 3.43
N ILE A 29 8.65 -9.25 2.49
CA ILE A 29 7.61 -8.75 1.61
C ILE A 29 6.52 -9.81 1.53
N VAL A 30 5.29 -9.44 1.83
CA VAL A 30 4.13 -10.32 1.76
C VAL A 30 3.22 -9.79 0.65
N CYS A 31 2.95 -10.62 -0.36
CA CYS A 31 2.08 -10.29 -1.49
C CYS A 31 0.75 -11.01 -1.32
N VAL A 32 -0.36 -10.28 -1.32
CA VAL A 32 -1.71 -10.84 -1.18
C VAL A 32 -2.52 -10.56 -2.44
N ASP A 33 -3.01 -11.62 -3.09
CA ASP A 33 -3.87 -11.49 -4.26
C ASP A 33 -4.82 -12.67 -4.44
N LYS A 34 -5.98 -12.44 -5.07
CA LYS A 34 -6.91 -13.49 -5.49
C LYS A 34 -6.30 -14.36 -6.59
N ASN A 35 -5.53 -13.76 -7.50
CA ASN A 35 -4.89 -14.41 -8.64
C ASN A 35 -3.36 -14.33 -8.57
N ILE A 36 -2.77 -15.38 -8.02
CA ILE A 36 -1.32 -15.45 -7.79
C ILE A 36 -0.48 -15.83 -9.02
N LYS A 37 -1.08 -16.10 -10.18
CA LYS A 37 -0.33 -16.63 -11.35
C LYS A 37 0.74 -15.64 -11.83
N ALA A 38 0.36 -14.36 -11.93
CA ALA A 38 1.24 -13.31 -12.44
C ALA A 38 2.38 -13.01 -11.46
N VAL A 39 2.08 -12.78 -10.18
CA VAL A 39 3.10 -12.58 -9.14
C VAL A 39 4.07 -13.75 -9.04
N LYS A 40 3.60 -15.01 -9.03
CA LYS A 40 4.47 -16.20 -9.02
C LYS A 40 5.46 -16.21 -10.19
N LYS A 41 5.00 -15.84 -11.39
CA LYS A 41 5.86 -15.77 -12.59
C LYS A 41 6.88 -14.64 -12.48
N ASN A 42 6.48 -13.46 -12.01
CA ASN A 42 7.32 -12.27 -12.05
C ASN A 42 8.37 -12.24 -10.91
N VAL A 43 8.00 -12.63 -9.69
CA VAL A 43 8.91 -12.63 -8.54
C VAL A 43 9.85 -13.84 -8.54
N GLY A 44 9.48 -14.93 -9.22
CA GLY A 44 10.34 -16.09 -9.41
C GLY A 44 10.76 -16.75 -8.09
N LYS A 45 12.08 -16.86 -7.86
CA LYS A 45 12.68 -17.55 -6.70
C LYS A 45 13.21 -16.60 -5.62
N LEU A 46 12.72 -15.36 -5.57
CA LEU A 46 13.12 -14.39 -4.53
C LEU A 46 12.69 -14.90 -3.15
N LYS A 47 13.66 -15.08 -2.23
CA LYS A 47 13.44 -15.78 -0.94
C LYS A 47 12.77 -14.93 0.12
N ASN A 48 12.78 -13.61 -0.03
CA ASN A 48 12.22 -12.63 0.90
C ASN A 48 10.77 -12.22 0.54
N ILE A 49 10.18 -12.86 -0.47
CA ILE A 49 8.80 -12.61 -0.90
C ILE A 49 7.94 -13.83 -0.56
N GLU A 50 6.93 -13.62 0.26
CA GLU A 50 5.85 -14.56 0.52
C GLU A 50 4.64 -14.22 -0.36
N ILE A 51 3.99 -15.23 -0.94
CA ILE A 51 2.80 -15.04 -1.78
C ILE A 51 1.62 -15.76 -1.13
N ILE A 52 0.60 -14.99 -0.75
CA ILE A 52 -0.63 -15.48 -0.14
C ILE A 52 -1.77 -15.33 -1.15
N LYS A 53 -2.44 -16.44 -1.44
CA LYS A 53 -3.66 -16.43 -2.25
C LYS A 53 -4.87 -16.16 -1.35
N ALA A 54 -5.37 -14.94 -1.35
CA ALA A 54 -6.53 -14.57 -0.54
C ALA A 54 -7.35 -13.45 -1.18
N ASP A 55 -8.60 -13.34 -0.74
CA ASP A 55 -9.41 -12.15 -0.96
C ASP A 55 -9.01 -11.09 0.05
N VAL A 56 -8.55 -9.91 -0.40
CA VAL A 56 -8.17 -8.80 0.49
C VAL A 56 -9.29 -8.40 1.45
N MET A 57 -10.56 -8.54 1.05
CA MET A 57 -11.71 -8.26 1.92
C MET A 57 -11.76 -9.19 3.14
N LYS A 58 -11.30 -10.44 2.97
CA LYS A 58 -11.33 -11.49 4.00
C LYS A 58 -9.98 -11.72 4.66
N PHE A 59 -8.90 -11.21 4.06
CA PHE A 59 -7.55 -11.29 4.58
C PHE A 59 -7.45 -10.49 5.88
N LYS A 60 -6.87 -11.09 6.92
CA LYS A 60 -6.60 -10.46 8.20
C LYS A 60 -5.11 -10.23 8.32
N ILE A 61 -4.74 -9.05 8.81
CA ILE A 61 -3.35 -8.71 9.04
C ILE A 61 -3.00 -9.13 10.47
N GLU A 62 -2.05 -10.05 10.62
CA GLU A 62 -1.66 -10.62 11.92
C GLU A 62 -0.41 -9.98 12.52
N GLU A 63 0.30 -9.16 11.74
CA GLU A 63 1.56 -8.55 12.14
C GLU A 63 1.67 -7.09 11.67
N PHE A 64 2.64 -6.38 12.21
CA PHE A 64 2.87 -4.97 11.89
C PHE A 64 3.93 -4.81 10.78
N PHE A 65 3.65 -3.94 9.80
CA PHE A 65 4.53 -3.67 8.67
C PHE A 65 5.11 -2.24 8.69
N ASP A 66 6.34 -2.07 8.18
CA ASP A 66 6.86 -0.72 7.96
C ASP A 66 6.07 0.02 6.87
N LEU A 67 5.53 -0.71 5.88
CA LEU A 67 4.71 -0.16 4.80
C LEU A 67 3.63 -1.16 4.37
N ILE A 68 2.38 -0.70 4.28
CA ILE A 68 1.31 -1.40 3.57
C ILE A 68 1.02 -0.63 2.28
N VAL A 69 0.89 -1.33 1.17
CA VAL A 69 0.46 -0.77 -0.12
C VAL A 69 -0.81 -1.46 -0.57
N LEU A 70 -1.74 -0.69 -1.09
CA LEU A 70 -3.00 -1.15 -1.65
C LEU A 70 -3.20 -0.56 -3.04
N ASP A 71 -3.30 -1.42 -4.04
CA ASP A 71 -3.62 -1.08 -5.44
C ASP A 71 -4.84 -1.90 -5.90
N PRO A 72 -6.05 -1.57 -5.42
CA PRO A 72 -7.23 -2.37 -5.64
C PRO A 72 -7.88 -2.01 -7.00
N PRO A 73 -8.63 -2.94 -7.61
CA PRO A 73 -9.57 -2.57 -8.65
C PRO A 73 -10.52 -1.47 -8.15
N ARG A 74 -10.83 -0.49 -9.02
CA ARG A 74 -11.62 0.70 -8.65
C ARG A 74 -12.93 0.35 -7.95
N GLU A 75 -13.65 -0.64 -8.46
CA GLU A 75 -14.93 -1.11 -7.93
C GLU A 75 -14.83 -1.80 -6.56
N LEU A 76 -13.62 -2.20 -6.16
CA LEU A 76 -13.34 -2.81 -4.88
C LEU A 76 -12.99 -1.76 -3.81
N LEU A 77 -12.42 -0.62 -4.19
CA LEU A 77 -11.93 0.39 -3.24
C LEU A 77 -12.99 0.86 -2.23
N PRO A 78 -14.24 1.22 -2.63
CA PRO A 78 -15.25 1.65 -1.65
C PRO A 78 -15.62 0.57 -0.63
N LYS A 79 -15.50 -0.71 -1.02
CA LYS A 79 -15.77 -1.83 -0.12
C LYS A 79 -14.67 -2.00 0.92
N LEU A 80 -13.47 -1.47 0.67
CA LEU A 80 -12.31 -1.59 1.54
C LEU A 80 -12.21 -0.46 2.59
N PHE A 81 -13.09 0.55 2.57
CA PHE A 81 -13.03 1.66 3.53
C PHE A 81 -13.10 1.18 4.98
N ASN A 82 -13.89 0.15 5.27
CA ASN A 82 -13.98 -0.44 6.61
C ASN A 82 -12.69 -1.16 7.06
N LYS A 83 -11.73 -1.42 6.15
CA LYS A 83 -10.42 -2.00 6.47
C LYS A 83 -9.33 -0.95 6.68
N PHE A 84 -9.60 0.34 6.42
CA PHE A 84 -8.58 1.38 6.57
C PHE A 84 -8.09 1.48 8.02
N GLU A 85 -8.95 1.28 9.02
CA GLU A 85 -8.54 1.20 10.42
C GLU A 85 -7.56 0.04 10.68
N GLU A 86 -7.84 -1.14 10.13
CA GLU A 86 -6.94 -2.30 10.22
C GLU A 86 -5.59 -1.98 9.56
N PHE A 87 -5.58 -1.34 8.39
CA PHE A 87 -4.35 -0.95 7.70
C PHE A 87 -3.55 0.10 8.48
N SER A 88 -4.24 1.07 9.08
CA SER A 88 -3.66 2.10 9.95
C SER A 88 -3.03 1.48 11.21
N MET A 89 -3.71 0.53 11.84
CA MET A 89 -3.22 -0.17 13.04
C MET A 89 -2.00 -1.06 12.79
N HIS A 90 -1.88 -1.64 11.60
CA HIS A 90 -0.84 -2.60 11.26
C HIS A 90 0.28 -2.02 10.38
N SER A 91 0.38 -0.69 10.26
CA SER A 91 1.44 -0.07 9.46
C SER A 91 2.02 1.20 10.05
N ASN A 92 3.31 1.46 9.74
CA ASN A 92 3.86 2.79 9.92
C ASN A 92 3.35 3.73 8.81
N ILE A 93 3.38 3.26 7.57
CA ILE A 93 2.93 4.01 6.40
C ILE A 93 1.94 3.13 5.63
N PHE A 94 0.82 3.73 5.24
CA PHE A 94 -0.13 3.14 4.30
C PHE A 94 -0.10 3.93 2.99
N VAL A 95 0.02 3.26 1.85
CA VAL A 95 -0.03 3.88 0.52
C VAL A 95 -1.19 3.29 -0.26
N LEU A 96 -1.99 4.17 -0.86
CA LEU A 96 -3.15 3.81 -1.67
C LEU A 96 -2.99 4.37 -3.09
N TRP A 97 -3.20 3.51 -4.09
CA TRP A 97 -3.47 3.92 -5.47
C TRP A 97 -4.97 4.18 -5.64
N HIS A 98 -5.36 5.39 -6.04
CA HIS A 98 -6.77 5.80 -6.13
C HIS A 98 -7.40 5.49 -7.50
N GLY A 99 -6.57 5.54 -8.55
CA GLY A 99 -6.99 5.58 -9.95
C GLY A 99 -6.55 6.88 -10.63
N SER A 100 -7.23 7.28 -11.70
CA SER A 100 -6.84 8.43 -12.53
C SER A 100 -6.84 9.75 -11.75
N CYS A 101 -5.79 10.56 -11.92
CA CYS A 101 -5.71 11.90 -11.34
C CYS A 101 -6.69 12.91 -11.97
N GLU A 102 -7.27 12.58 -13.12
CA GLU A 102 -8.29 13.41 -13.77
C GLU A 102 -9.65 13.33 -13.06
N GLU A 103 -9.91 12.26 -12.30
CA GLU A 103 -11.16 12.04 -11.58
C GLU A 103 -11.18 12.77 -10.22
N LYS A 104 -11.16 14.11 -10.27
CA LYS A 104 -10.98 14.97 -9.08
C LYS A 104 -11.98 14.71 -7.95
N GLU A 105 -13.26 14.55 -8.28
CA GLU A 105 -14.33 14.32 -7.30
C GLU A 105 -14.15 12.97 -6.58
N TRP A 106 -13.88 11.92 -7.37
CA TRP A 106 -13.54 10.60 -6.84
C TRP A 106 -12.32 10.68 -5.91
N ASN A 107 -11.25 11.34 -6.35
CA ASN A 107 -10.03 11.45 -5.57
C ASN A 107 -10.24 12.21 -4.26
N GLU A 108 -11.10 13.24 -4.24
CA GLU A 108 -11.42 13.94 -2.99
C GLU A 108 -12.24 13.08 -2.04
N GLU A 109 -13.24 12.34 -2.53
CA GLU A 109 -14.01 11.38 -1.70
C GLU A 109 -13.08 10.36 -1.02
N ILE A 110 -12.14 9.78 -1.77
CA ILE A 110 -11.15 8.86 -1.20
C ILE A 110 -10.29 9.55 -0.14
N ARG A 111 -9.83 10.78 -0.40
CA ARG A 111 -9.03 11.56 0.57
C ARG A 111 -9.82 11.85 1.85
N GLU A 112 -11.10 12.18 1.76
CA GLU A 112 -11.95 12.37 2.94
C GLU A 112 -12.01 11.10 3.79
N LYS A 113 -12.21 9.93 3.17
CA LYS A 113 -12.20 8.63 3.88
C LYS A 113 -10.86 8.29 4.51
N LEU A 114 -9.76 8.65 3.89
CA LEU A 114 -8.45 8.49 4.50
C LEU A 114 -8.25 9.45 5.68
N ARG A 115 -8.71 10.71 5.59
CA ARG A 115 -8.59 11.69 6.69
C ARG A 115 -9.42 11.31 7.92
N GLU A 116 -10.49 10.54 7.75
CA GLU A 116 -11.27 9.99 8.88
C GLU A 116 -10.43 9.04 9.76
N VAL A 117 -9.42 8.37 9.18
CA VAL A 117 -8.66 7.28 9.85
C VAL A 117 -7.22 7.66 10.15
N PHE A 118 -6.57 8.44 9.28
CA PHE A 118 -5.14 8.72 9.34
C PHE A 118 -4.84 10.13 9.84
N LYS A 119 -3.83 10.27 10.70
CA LYS A 119 -3.42 11.57 11.26
C LYS A 119 -2.77 12.50 10.25
N VAL A 120 -2.05 11.93 9.28
CA VAL A 120 -1.46 12.68 8.17
C VAL A 120 -1.74 11.98 6.85
N LEU A 121 -1.94 12.79 5.83
CA LEU A 121 -2.17 12.36 4.45
C LEU A 121 -1.41 13.31 3.53
N TYR A 122 -0.67 12.73 2.59
CA TYR A 122 -0.06 13.43 1.47
C TYR A 122 -0.51 12.74 0.19
N SER A 123 -1.03 13.50 -0.76
CA SER A 123 -1.39 12.97 -2.08
C SER A 123 -0.54 13.62 -3.16
N PHE A 124 -0.27 12.85 -4.21
CA PHE A 124 0.48 13.30 -5.37
C PHE A 124 0.05 12.49 -6.59
N SER A 125 0.10 13.15 -7.74
CA SER A 125 -0.23 12.53 -9.01
C SER A 125 1.04 12.18 -9.76
N VAL A 126 1.13 10.95 -10.27
CA VAL A 126 2.30 10.45 -11.01
C VAL A 126 1.84 9.55 -12.15
N TYR A 127 2.35 9.80 -13.37
CA TYR A 127 1.98 9.05 -14.57
C TYR A 127 0.47 8.96 -14.86
N GLY A 128 -0.30 9.99 -14.48
CA GLY A 128 -1.75 10.01 -14.66
C GLY A 128 -2.54 9.34 -13.53
N GLU A 129 -1.86 8.77 -12.54
CA GLU A 129 -2.48 8.14 -11.38
C GLU A 129 -2.41 9.06 -10.16
N GLU A 130 -3.42 9.03 -9.30
CA GLU A 130 -3.45 9.67 -7.99
C GLU A 130 -3.08 8.66 -6.90
N ILE A 131 -2.14 9.04 -6.04
CA ILE A 131 -1.62 8.19 -4.96
C ILE A 131 -1.70 8.99 -3.65
N SER A 132 -2.10 8.33 -2.57
CA SER A 132 -2.01 8.89 -1.22
C SER A 132 -1.13 8.07 -0.30
N ALA A 133 -0.26 8.75 0.43
CA ALA A 133 0.54 8.19 1.51
C ALA A 133 0.06 8.73 2.86
N CYS A 134 -0.28 7.82 3.76
CA CYS A 134 -0.96 8.12 5.02
C CYS A 134 -0.21 7.50 6.21
N SER A 135 -0.36 8.10 7.39
CA SER A 135 0.19 7.54 8.64
C SER A 135 -0.54 8.01 9.89
N SER A 136 -0.57 7.14 10.90
CA SER A 136 -1.09 7.41 12.25
C SER A 136 -0.05 7.23 13.35
N THR A 137 1.11 6.64 13.03
CA THR A 137 2.19 6.40 13.98
C THR A 137 3.18 7.57 13.99
N GLU A 138 3.78 7.85 15.13
CA GLU A 138 4.78 8.93 15.24
C GLU A 138 5.95 8.71 14.26
N ARG A 139 6.42 7.45 14.16
CA ARG A 139 7.48 7.06 13.23
C ARG A 139 7.07 7.31 11.79
N GLY A 140 5.90 6.86 11.37
CA GLY A 140 5.44 7.03 9.99
C GLY A 140 5.20 8.49 9.62
N VAL A 141 4.61 9.30 10.52
CA VAL A 141 4.44 10.75 10.35
C VAL A 141 5.80 11.43 10.14
N LYS A 142 6.81 11.09 10.96
CA LYS A 142 8.16 11.63 10.82
C LYS A 142 8.79 11.26 9.48
N LEU A 143 8.58 10.03 9.01
CA LEU A 143 9.07 9.57 7.71
C LEU A 143 8.39 10.27 6.54
N LEU A 144 7.07 10.34 6.52
CA LEU A 144 6.33 11.01 5.46
C LEU A 144 6.68 12.49 5.35
N ARG A 145 6.78 13.20 6.47
CA ARG A 145 7.22 14.62 6.48
C ARG A 145 8.62 14.81 5.91
N LYS A 146 9.52 13.83 6.10
CA LYS A 146 10.85 13.88 5.52
C LYS A 146 10.78 13.69 4.01
N PHE A 147 10.10 12.63 3.55
CA PHE A 147 10.00 12.32 2.12
C PHE A 147 9.26 13.40 1.34
N TYR A 148 8.18 13.96 1.88
CA TYR A 148 7.41 15.00 1.19
C TYR A 148 8.15 16.33 1.07
N ARG A 149 9.10 16.64 1.96
CA ARG A 149 9.96 17.84 1.82
C ARG A 149 11.06 17.67 0.76
N GLU A 150 11.36 16.44 0.39
CA GLU A 150 12.40 16.10 -0.60
C GLU A 150 11.81 15.96 -2.03
N TRP A 151 10.49 15.99 -2.17
CA TRP A 151 9.73 16.02 -3.43
C TRP A 151 9.27 17.45 -3.73
#